data_AF-A0A662FX08-F1
#
_entry.id   AF-A0A662FX08-F1
#
_cell.length_a   1.000
_cell.length_b   1.000
_cell.length_c   1.000
_cell.angle_alpha   90.00
_cell.angle_beta   90.00
_cell.angle_gamma   90.00
#
_symmetry.space_group_name_H-M   'P 1'
#
loop_
_entity.id
_entity.type
_entity.pdbx_description
1 polymer ?
#
loop_
_entity_poly.entity_id
_entity_poly.type
_entity_poly.pdbx_seq_one_letter_code
_entity_poly.pdbx_strand_id
1 'polypeptide(L)'
;PYVGLEKNIPADKFIDLLKKLGLKVLRIDEVSVETRKYGWLEFNRAEVEGDIKDLASILSSTFSAAAFEWGEHTILGEISAKLWHEGVKICFPEGDEELVVVMIHDSFLDVRIPTERVKGISGKVYIAGRSYTLPLSLSDLIVIVNMDSRSIKKLEKLIEVYGKEKVLAKETIEYLELIKKRKERVERMEIDYNSGYVISMDSEGRIKTLPLIDFLIGLIESEETERVLNIIKSAPGEKRDEIIKQLEEEMEIARALGKEKTFKLLMETLSKIKE
;
A
#
# COMPACT_ATOMS: atom_id res chain seq x y z
N PRO A 1 -20.38 2.45 18.57
CA PRO A 1 -20.78 1.01 18.65
C PRO A 1 -21.72 0.70 17.49
N TYR A 2 -21.80 -0.57 17.09
CA TYR A 2 -22.63 -0.99 15.97
C TYR A 2 -23.49 -2.18 16.34
N VAL A 3 -24.70 -2.20 15.79
CA VAL A 3 -25.63 -3.32 15.87
C VAL A 3 -26.11 -3.65 14.48
N GLY A 4 -26.30 -4.93 14.21
CA GLY A 4 -26.69 -5.39 12.89
C GLY A 4 -27.85 -6.36 12.95
N LEU A 5 -28.65 -6.35 11.89
CA LEU A 5 -29.73 -7.29 11.67
C LEU A 5 -29.68 -7.75 10.21
N GLU A 6 -29.99 -9.02 9.95
CA GLU A 6 -30.00 -9.55 8.58
C GLU A 6 -30.73 -8.61 7.61
N LYS A 7 -30.14 -8.46 6.42
CA LYS A 7 -30.58 -7.49 5.40
C LYS A 7 -32.00 -7.72 4.90
N ASN A 8 -32.52 -8.95 5.04
CA ASN A 8 -33.91 -9.30 4.70
C ASN A 8 -34.95 -8.60 5.60
N ILE A 9 -34.56 -8.08 6.77
CA ILE A 9 -35.45 -7.31 7.63
C ILE A 9 -35.49 -5.84 7.16
N PRO A 10 -36.68 -5.26 6.95
CA PRO A 10 -36.82 -3.85 6.57
C PRO A 10 -36.14 -2.91 7.56
N ALA A 11 -35.29 -2.00 7.05
CA ALA A 11 -34.51 -1.07 7.85
C ALA A 11 -35.38 -0.21 8.80
N ASP A 12 -36.58 0.19 8.37
CA ASP A 12 -37.49 1.00 9.19
C ASP A 12 -37.92 0.27 10.48
N LYS A 13 -38.23 -1.02 10.39
CA LYS A 13 -38.58 -1.84 11.57
C LYS A 13 -37.40 -2.00 12.53
N PHE A 14 -36.21 -2.16 11.97
CA PHE A 14 -34.98 -2.26 12.74
C PHE A 14 -34.71 -0.95 13.50
N ILE A 15 -34.78 0.20 12.82
CA ILE A 15 -34.62 1.54 13.41
C ILE A 15 -35.65 1.78 14.52
N ASP A 16 -36.92 1.46 14.26
CA ASP A 16 -38.00 1.68 15.21
C ASP A 16 -37.78 0.90 16.51
N LEU A 17 -37.29 -0.34 16.43
CA LEU A 17 -36.97 -1.11 17.62
C LEU A 17 -35.77 -0.54 18.37
N LEU A 18 -34.69 -0.15 17.68
CA LEU A 18 -33.53 0.47 18.32
C LEU A 18 -33.93 1.73 19.10
N LYS A 19 -34.78 2.58 18.53
CA LYS A 19 -35.33 3.77 19.20
C LYS A 19 -36.18 3.42 20.43
N LYS A 20 -37.02 2.38 20.34
CA LYS A 20 -37.82 1.90 21.48
C LYS A 20 -36.95 1.38 22.62
N LEU A 21 -35.78 0.83 22.30
CA LEU A 21 -34.78 0.37 23.25
C LEU A 21 -33.90 1.51 23.79
N GLY A 22 -34.21 2.77 23.45
CA GLY A 22 -33.52 3.95 23.97
C GLY A 22 -32.24 4.32 23.21
N LEU A 23 -31.97 3.69 22.07
CA LEU A 23 -30.78 3.97 21.27
C LEU A 23 -31.04 5.06 20.23
N LYS A 24 -30.05 5.91 20.01
CA LYS A 24 -30.06 6.90 18.92
C LYS A 24 -29.27 6.36 17.74
N VAL A 25 -29.95 6.17 16.62
CA VAL A 25 -29.34 5.72 15.35
C VAL A 25 -28.70 6.91 14.64
N LEU A 26 -27.40 6.82 14.34
CA LEU A 26 -26.63 7.86 13.66
C LEU A 26 -26.57 7.64 12.15
N ARG A 27 -26.28 6.41 11.74
CA ARG A 27 -26.10 6.03 10.34
C ARG A 27 -26.47 4.56 10.16
N ILE A 28 -26.93 4.22 8.96
CA ILE A 28 -27.05 2.83 8.50
C ILE A 28 -26.20 2.63 7.25
N ASP A 29 -25.49 1.52 7.21
CA ASP A 29 -24.81 1.00 6.04
C ASP A 29 -24.93 -0.53 5.99
N GLU A 30 -24.36 -1.14 4.96
CA GLU A 30 -24.37 -2.59 4.78
C GLU A 30 -23.00 -3.19 5.09
N VAL A 31 -23.01 -4.34 5.75
CA VAL A 31 -21.82 -5.13 6.06
C VAL A 31 -22.12 -6.60 5.80
N SER A 32 -21.12 -7.35 5.33
CA SER A 32 -21.19 -8.81 5.30
C SER A 32 -20.18 -9.39 6.27
N VAL A 33 -20.58 -10.40 7.04
CA VAL A 33 -19.70 -11.11 7.98
C VAL A 33 -19.73 -12.60 7.67
N GLU A 34 -18.55 -13.21 7.59
CA GLU A 34 -18.41 -14.65 7.35
C GLU A 34 -18.52 -15.41 8.67
N THR A 35 -19.59 -16.19 8.81
CA THR A 35 -19.88 -17.07 9.95
C THR A 35 -19.43 -18.50 9.65
N ARG A 36 -19.14 -19.28 10.69
CA ARG A 36 -18.74 -20.68 10.53
C ARG A 36 -19.87 -21.56 10.01
N LYS A 37 -21.10 -21.29 10.45
CA LYS A 37 -22.27 -22.15 10.21
C LYS A 37 -22.98 -21.83 8.89
N TYR A 38 -23.15 -20.55 8.57
CA TYR A 38 -23.95 -20.11 7.42
C TYR A 38 -23.12 -19.42 6.33
N GLY A 39 -21.79 -19.34 6.49
CA GLY A 39 -20.94 -18.60 5.57
C GLY A 39 -21.22 -17.09 5.64
N TRP A 40 -21.22 -16.43 4.48
CA TRP A 40 -21.44 -14.99 4.38
C TRP A 40 -22.88 -14.60 4.68
N LEU A 41 -23.09 -13.83 5.74
CA LEU A 41 -24.35 -13.19 6.07
C LEU A 41 -24.28 -11.69 5.81
N GLU A 42 -25.31 -11.12 5.20
CA GLU A 42 -25.45 -9.69 4.96
C GLU A 42 -26.34 -9.04 6.01
N PHE A 43 -25.89 -7.92 6.55
CA PHE A 43 -26.58 -7.20 7.61
C PHE A 43 -26.78 -5.73 7.24
N ASN A 44 -27.93 -5.18 7.61
CA ASN A 44 -28.09 -3.75 7.82
C ASN A 44 -27.40 -3.41 9.14
N ARG A 45 -26.31 -2.64 9.09
CA ARG A 45 -25.55 -2.20 10.27
C ARG A 45 -25.95 -0.78 10.64
N ALA A 46 -26.40 -0.60 11.87
CA ALA A 46 -26.66 0.70 12.47
C ALA A 46 -25.49 1.10 13.38
N GLU A 47 -24.96 2.30 13.14
CA GLU A 47 -24.14 3.01 14.12
C GLU A 47 -25.05 3.70 15.13
N VAL A 48 -24.83 3.45 16.41
CA VAL A 48 -25.73 3.90 17.48
C VAL A 48 -24.97 4.58 18.63
N GLU A 49 -25.66 5.48 19.33
CA GLU A 49 -25.27 5.96 20.66
C GLU A 49 -26.06 5.21 21.74
N GLY A 50 -25.37 4.61 22.71
CA GLY A 50 -25.94 3.84 23.82
C GLY A 50 -25.21 2.52 24.06
N ASP A 51 -25.55 1.83 25.16
CA ASP A 51 -25.05 0.48 25.44
C ASP A 51 -25.78 -0.53 24.55
N ILE A 52 -25.00 -1.40 23.92
CA ILE A 52 -25.47 -2.39 22.95
C ILE A 52 -25.21 -3.81 23.41
N LYS A 53 -24.64 -4.01 24.61
CA LYS A 53 -24.33 -5.33 25.13
C LYS A 53 -25.63 -6.15 25.28
N ASP A 54 -25.57 -7.41 24.84
CA ASP A 54 -26.68 -8.36 24.83
C ASP A 54 -27.87 -7.99 23.90
N LEU A 55 -27.77 -6.90 23.14
CA LEU A 55 -28.83 -6.45 22.22
C LEU A 55 -28.99 -7.40 21.04
N ALA A 56 -27.91 -8.03 20.58
CA ALA A 56 -27.97 -8.99 19.47
C ALA A 56 -28.93 -10.14 19.77
N SER A 57 -28.96 -10.62 21.01
CA SER A 57 -29.86 -11.70 21.44
C SER A 57 -31.35 -11.27 21.39
N ILE A 58 -31.63 -10.03 21.81
CA ILE A 58 -32.98 -9.44 21.81
C ILE A 58 -33.45 -9.25 20.37
N LEU A 59 -32.60 -8.68 19.51
CA LEU A 59 -32.88 -8.46 18.10
C LEU A 59 -33.14 -9.78 17.38
N SER A 60 -32.28 -10.77 17.60
CA SER A 60 -32.39 -12.07 16.95
C SER A 60 -33.69 -12.77 17.32
N SER A 61 -34.04 -12.78 18.61
CA SER A 61 -35.29 -13.36 19.10
C SER A 61 -36.52 -12.63 18.57
N THR A 62 -36.49 -11.29 18.54
CA THR A 62 -37.62 -10.45 18.13
C THR A 62 -37.94 -10.58 16.64
N PHE A 63 -36.91 -10.69 15.80
CA PHE A 63 -37.07 -10.75 14.35
C PHE A 63 -36.92 -12.15 13.77
N SER A 64 -36.57 -13.15 14.58
CA SER A 64 -36.25 -14.51 14.13
C SER A 64 -35.22 -14.52 13.00
N ALA A 65 -34.20 -13.66 13.10
CA ALA A 65 -33.11 -13.50 12.14
C ALA A 65 -31.77 -13.38 12.85
N ALA A 66 -30.64 -13.62 12.18
CA ALA A 66 -29.35 -13.35 12.79
C ALA A 66 -29.19 -11.85 13.05
N ALA A 67 -28.62 -11.54 14.22
CA ALA A 67 -28.31 -10.17 14.60
C ALA A 67 -26.92 -10.12 15.23
N PHE A 68 -26.31 -8.95 15.24
CA PHE A 68 -25.00 -8.79 15.85
C PHE A 68 -24.86 -7.53 16.70
N GLU A 69 -23.87 -7.57 17.58
CA GLU A 69 -23.36 -6.44 18.34
C GLU A 69 -21.84 -6.32 18.19
N TRP A 70 -21.37 -5.08 18.11
CA TRP A 70 -19.97 -4.74 17.91
C TRP A 70 -19.64 -3.47 18.69
N GLY A 71 -18.92 -3.63 19.79
CA GLY A 71 -18.53 -2.52 20.66
C GLY A 71 -17.37 -2.90 21.57
N GLU A 72 -17.20 -2.13 22.64
CA GLU A 72 -16.07 -2.32 23.56
C GLU A 72 -16.08 -3.71 24.22
N HIS A 73 -17.27 -4.25 24.49
CA HIS A 73 -17.44 -5.58 25.08
C HIS A 73 -17.05 -6.74 24.14
N THR A 74 -16.83 -6.48 22.85
CA THR A 74 -16.35 -7.47 21.86
C THR A 74 -14.87 -7.30 21.50
N ILE A 75 -14.13 -6.44 22.21
CA ILE A 75 -12.68 -6.31 22.04
C ILE A 75 -11.98 -7.56 22.56
N LEU A 76 -11.02 -8.06 21.78
CA LEU A 76 -10.22 -9.24 22.07
C LEU A 76 -8.74 -8.87 22.17
N GLY A 77 -8.11 -9.28 23.26
CA GLY A 77 -6.72 -8.93 23.59
C GLY A 77 -6.62 -7.68 24.47
N GLU A 78 -5.39 -7.29 24.77
CA GLU A 78 -5.11 -6.15 25.65
C GLU A 78 -4.71 -4.92 24.83
N ILE A 79 -5.45 -3.83 24.96
CA ILE A 79 -5.14 -2.55 24.30
C ILE A 79 -3.75 -2.03 24.72
N SER A 80 -3.34 -2.29 25.98
CA SER A 80 -2.01 -1.98 26.51
C SER A 80 -0.87 -2.68 25.77
N ALA A 81 -1.13 -3.84 25.17
CA ALA A 81 -0.16 -4.56 24.34
C ALA A 81 0.04 -3.92 22.95
N LYS A 82 -0.67 -2.82 22.65
CA LYS A 82 -0.64 -2.06 21.38
C LYS A 82 -1.11 -2.84 20.15
N LEU A 83 -1.57 -4.07 20.34
CA LEU A 83 -2.14 -4.93 19.30
C LEU A 83 -3.39 -5.61 19.88
N TRP A 84 -4.54 -5.38 19.27
CA TRP A 84 -5.79 -6.01 19.68
C TRP A 84 -6.71 -6.21 18.48
N HIS A 85 -7.81 -6.91 18.73
CA HIS A 85 -8.81 -7.21 17.71
C HIS A 85 -10.18 -6.71 18.16
N GLU A 86 -11.00 -6.30 17.20
CA GLU A 86 -12.44 -6.11 17.44
C GLU A 86 -13.19 -7.31 16.89
N GLY A 87 -14.05 -7.89 17.73
CA GLY A 87 -14.99 -8.92 17.36
C GLY A 87 -16.38 -8.35 17.07
N VAL A 88 -17.17 -9.15 16.37
CA VAL A 88 -18.61 -9.00 16.23
C VAL A 88 -19.24 -10.22 16.84
N LYS A 89 -20.08 -10.04 17.87
CA LYS A 89 -20.86 -11.13 18.46
C LYS A 89 -22.15 -11.26 17.67
N ILE A 90 -22.35 -12.41 17.03
CA ILE A 90 -23.53 -12.75 16.23
C ILE A 90 -24.38 -13.71 17.04
N CYS A 91 -25.66 -13.41 17.19
CA CYS A 91 -26.68 -14.28 17.77
C CYS A 91 -27.59 -14.80 16.65
N PHE A 92 -27.85 -16.10 16.65
CA PHE A 92 -28.72 -16.76 15.69
C PHE A 92 -30.11 -17.04 16.28
N PRO A 93 -31.16 -17.18 15.43
CA PRO A 93 -32.53 -17.41 15.89
C PRO A 93 -32.70 -18.67 16.74
N GLU A 94 -31.83 -19.67 16.55
CA GLU A 94 -31.86 -20.92 17.29
C GLU A 94 -31.21 -20.81 18.70
N GLY A 95 -30.67 -19.65 19.05
CA GLY A 95 -30.00 -19.37 20.32
C GLY A 95 -28.49 -19.60 20.31
N ASP A 96 -27.92 -20.08 19.21
CA ASP A 96 -26.47 -20.18 19.03
C ASP A 96 -25.84 -18.78 18.98
N GLU A 97 -24.59 -18.67 19.43
CA GLU A 97 -23.80 -17.43 19.34
C GLU A 97 -22.42 -17.70 18.72
N GLU A 98 -21.92 -16.75 17.94
CA GLU A 98 -20.58 -16.80 17.36
C GLU A 98 -19.87 -15.45 17.52
N LEU A 99 -18.61 -15.46 17.97
CA LEU A 99 -17.74 -14.28 17.96
C LEU A 99 -16.81 -14.32 16.75
N VAL A 100 -16.91 -13.33 15.88
CA VAL A 100 -16.13 -13.22 14.64
C VAL A 100 -15.16 -12.05 14.73
N VAL A 101 -13.86 -12.30 14.56
CA VAL A 101 -12.87 -11.21 14.49
C VAL A 101 -12.98 -10.49 13.16
N VAL A 102 -13.31 -9.19 13.21
CA VAL A 102 -13.56 -8.38 12.00
C VAL A 102 -12.52 -7.28 11.78
N MET A 103 -11.87 -6.79 12.83
CA MET A 103 -10.84 -5.76 12.72
C MET A 103 -9.60 -6.10 13.53
N ILE A 104 -8.44 -5.74 12.98
CA ILE A 104 -7.14 -5.76 13.65
C ILE A 104 -6.75 -4.32 13.93
N HIS A 105 -6.29 -4.04 15.13
CA HIS A 105 -5.77 -2.74 15.53
C HIS A 105 -4.32 -2.89 15.96
N ASP A 106 -3.45 -2.17 15.28
CA ASP A 106 -2.00 -2.20 15.49
C ASP A 106 -1.49 -0.77 15.67
N SER A 107 -1.19 -0.43 16.93
CA SER A 107 -0.68 0.89 17.32
C SER A 107 0.83 1.02 17.12
N PHE A 108 1.56 -0.03 16.74
CA PHE A 108 2.94 0.12 16.30
C PHE A 108 3.01 0.70 14.88
N LEU A 109 2.02 0.35 14.05
CA LEU A 109 1.88 0.83 12.69
C LEU A 109 0.76 1.87 12.51
N ASP A 110 0.15 2.34 13.60
CA ASP A 110 -1.02 3.22 13.63
C ASP A 110 -2.06 2.86 12.57
N VAL A 111 -2.48 1.60 12.56
CA VAL A 111 -3.34 1.06 11.53
C VAL A 111 -4.49 0.24 12.13
N ARG A 112 -5.65 0.33 11.50
CA ARG A 112 -6.76 -0.60 11.69
C ARG A 112 -7.09 -1.27 10.35
N ILE A 113 -7.17 -2.59 10.32
CA ILE A 113 -7.35 -3.36 9.08
C ILE A 113 -8.49 -4.35 9.24
N PRO A 114 -9.46 -4.39 8.30
CA PRO A 114 -10.48 -5.42 8.29
C PRO A 114 -9.87 -6.80 8.01
N THR A 115 -10.43 -7.84 8.65
CA THR A 115 -10.06 -9.23 8.34
C THR A 115 -10.74 -9.71 7.06
N GLU A 116 -10.34 -10.88 6.56
CA GLU A 116 -11.02 -11.52 5.42
C GLU A 116 -12.47 -11.93 5.72
N ARG A 117 -12.86 -11.93 7.01
CA ARG A 117 -14.19 -12.36 7.46
C ARG A 117 -15.21 -11.23 7.45
N VAL A 118 -14.87 -10.05 6.93
CA VAL A 118 -15.79 -8.91 6.86
C VAL A 118 -15.67 -8.14 5.54
N LYS A 119 -16.80 -7.71 4.99
CA LYS A 119 -16.90 -6.86 3.79
C LYS A 119 -17.77 -5.63 4.07
N GLY A 120 -17.58 -4.56 3.32
CA GLY A 120 -18.30 -3.29 3.51
C GLY A 120 -17.64 -2.35 4.53
N ILE A 121 -16.40 -2.65 4.96
CA ILE A 121 -15.65 -1.86 5.94
C ILE A 121 -14.26 -1.55 5.40
N SER A 122 -13.87 -0.29 5.51
CA SER A 122 -12.53 0.14 5.12
C SER A 122 -11.60 0.26 6.33
N GLY A 123 -10.38 -0.24 6.15
CA GLY A 123 -9.27 -0.01 7.06
C GLY A 123 -8.84 1.46 7.03
N LYS A 124 -8.02 1.86 8.02
CA LYS A 124 -7.38 3.17 8.04
C LYS A 124 -5.96 3.05 8.54
N VAL A 125 -5.05 3.82 7.97
CA VAL A 125 -3.67 3.97 8.43
C VAL A 125 -3.37 5.44 8.68
N TYR A 126 -2.61 5.74 9.72
CA TYR A 126 -2.11 7.08 9.99
C TYR A 126 -0.63 7.18 9.62
N ILE A 127 -0.27 8.07 8.69
CA ILE A 127 1.11 8.28 8.26
C ILE A 127 1.41 9.78 8.35
N ALA A 128 2.46 10.14 9.09
CA ALA A 128 2.86 11.53 9.34
C ALA A 128 1.71 12.44 9.80
N GLY A 129 0.85 11.93 10.69
CA GLY A 129 -0.31 12.66 11.22
C GLY A 129 -1.51 12.79 10.28
N ARG A 130 -1.46 12.20 9.08
CA ARG A 130 -2.59 12.14 8.14
C ARG A 130 -3.23 10.76 8.15
N SER A 131 -4.57 10.72 8.08
CA SER A 131 -5.33 9.48 7.95
C SER A 131 -5.57 9.12 6.49
N TYR A 132 -5.30 7.88 6.13
CA TYR A 132 -5.60 7.33 4.81
C TYR A 132 -6.53 6.14 4.93
N THR A 133 -7.47 6.01 4.00
CA THR A 133 -8.35 4.86 3.90
C THR A 133 -7.61 3.72 3.18
N LEU A 134 -7.72 2.50 3.71
CA LEU A 134 -7.17 1.31 3.06
C LEU A 134 -8.23 0.63 2.19
N PRO A 135 -7.84 0.07 1.03
CA PRO A 135 -6.48 0.06 0.48
C PRO A 135 -6.06 1.42 -0.15
N LEU A 136 -4.76 1.74 -0.11
CA LEU A 136 -4.21 3.03 -0.58
C LEU A 136 -4.26 3.14 -2.10
N SER A 137 -4.71 4.30 -2.60
CA SER A 137 -4.69 4.63 -4.02
C SER A 137 -3.30 5.10 -4.47
N LEU A 138 -3.11 5.21 -5.79
CA LEU A 138 -1.89 5.79 -6.36
C LEU A 138 -1.69 7.25 -5.91
N SER A 139 -2.78 8.00 -5.77
CA SER A 139 -2.71 9.40 -5.31
C SER A 139 -2.23 9.50 -3.86
N ASP A 140 -2.64 8.55 -3.01
CA ASP A 140 -2.16 8.46 -1.63
C ASP A 140 -0.67 8.14 -1.59
N LEU A 141 -0.21 7.20 -2.43
CA LEU A 141 1.20 6.86 -2.53
C LEU A 141 2.06 8.05 -2.94
N ILE A 142 1.65 8.81 -3.96
CA ILE A 142 2.37 10.01 -4.41
C ILE A 142 2.51 11.01 -3.25
N VAL A 143 1.46 11.19 -2.44
CA VAL A 143 1.55 12.06 -1.27
C VAL A 143 2.52 11.50 -0.23
N ILE A 144 2.41 10.21 0.10
CA ILE A 144 3.22 9.55 1.14
C ILE A 144 4.72 9.56 0.79
N VAL A 145 5.09 9.26 -0.46
CA VAL A 145 6.51 9.20 -0.88
C VAL A 145 7.18 10.57 -0.89
N ASN A 146 6.41 11.66 -1.04
CA ASN A 146 6.90 13.03 -1.03
C ASN A 146 6.94 13.67 0.37
N MET A 147 6.59 12.94 1.43
CA MET A 147 6.62 13.46 2.81
C MET A 147 8.03 13.39 3.40
N ASP A 148 8.43 12.19 3.83
CA ASP A 148 9.75 11.93 4.41
C ASP A 148 10.09 10.43 4.34
N SER A 149 11.35 10.10 4.61
CA SER A 149 11.85 8.71 4.52
C SER A 149 11.25 7.76 5.55
N ARG A 150 10.72 8.25 6.68
CA ARG A 150 10.05 7.43 7.70
C ARG A 150 8.66 7.02 7.21
N SER A 151 7.96 7.89 6.50
CA SER A 151 6.66 7.56 5.87
C SER A 151 6.79 6.41 4.87
N ILE A 152 7.85 6.39 4.06
CA ILE A 152 8.14 5.29 3.13
C ILE A 152 8.43 3.99 3.89
N LYS A 153 9.32 4.02 4.88
CA LYS A 153 9.62 2.84 5.70
C LYS A 153 8.40 2.26 6.40
N LYS A 154 7.49 3.14 6.86
CA LYS A 154 6.22 2.71 7.47
C LYS A 154 5.32 2.00 6.47
N LEU A 155 5.22 2.51 5.24
CA LEU A 155 4.49 1.87 4.16
C LEU A 155 5.08 0.50 3.81
N GLU A 156 6.41 0.41 3.68
CA GLU A 156 7.10 -0.87 3.44
C GLU A 156 6.78 -1.88 4.54
N LYS A 157 6.82 -1.45 5.82
CA LYS A 157 6.52 -2.32 6.95
C LYS A 157 5.06 -2.78 6.98
N LEU A 158 4.12 -1.90 6.62
CA LEU A 158 2.71 -2.27 6.48
C LEU A 158 2.51 -3.36 5.44
N ILE A 159 3.15 -3.23 4.27
CA ILE A 159 3.08 -4.22 3.18
C ILE A 159 3.71 -5.55 3.63
N GLU A 160 4.84 -5.51 4.34
CA GLU A 160 5.51 -6.70 4.86
C GLU A 160 4.61 -7.48 5.85
N VAL A 161 3.93 -6.77 6.76
CA VAL A 161 3.13 -7.39 7.84
C VAL A 161 1.76 -7.84 7.35
N TYR A 162 1.07 -7.03 6.55
CA TYR A 162 -0.34 -7.27 6.19
C TYR A 162 -0.57 -7.70 4.75
N GLY A 163 0.47 -7.71 3.92
CA GLY A 163 0.38 -8.05 2.51
C GLY A 163 0.04 -6.85 1.63
N LYS A 164 0.50 -6.93 0.37
CA LYS A 164 0.36 -5.87 -0.63
C LYS A 164 -1.11 -5.59 -0.95
N GLU A 165 -1.92 -6.63 -1.02
CA GLU A 165 -3.33 -6.61 -1.45
C GLU A 165 -4.26 -5.92 -0.44
N LYS A 166 -3.90 -5.93 0.86
CA LYS A 166 -4.65 -5.21 1.90
C LYS A 166 -4.27 -3.75 2.00
N VAL A 167 -3.01 -3.45 1.70
CA VAL A 167 -2.43 -2.12 1.89
C VAL A 167 -2.59 -1.26 0.65
N LEU A 168 -2.47 -1.83 -0.56
CA LEU A 168 -2.48 -1.11 -1.82
C LEU A 168 -3.69 -1.51 -2.67
N ALA A 169 -4.33 -0.52 -3.30
CA ALA A 169 -5.46 -0.77 -4.17
C ALA A 169 -4.98 -1.53 -5.42
N LYS A 170 -5.85 -2.36 -5.99
CA LYS A 170 -5.49 -3.27 -7.09
C LYS A 170 -4.88 -2.52 -8.29
N GLU A 171 -5.48 -1.40 -8.67
CA GLU A 171 -5.00 -0.52 -9.73
C GLU A 171 -3.61 0.06 -9.44
N THR A 172 -3.30 0.29 -8.16
CA THR A 172 -2.00 0.79 -7.71
C THR A 172 -0.94 -0.31 -7.80
N ILE A 173 -1.29 -1.54 -7.40
CA ILE A 173 -0.46 -2.73 -7.53
C ILE A 173 -0.09 -2.95 -9.01
N GLU A 174 -1.10 -2.95 -9.89
CA GLU A 174 -0.94 -3.13 -11.33
C GLU A 174 -0.05 -2.04 -11.94
N TYR A 175 -0.25 -0.78 -11.54
CA TYR A 175 0.57 0.34 -12.01
C TYR A 175 2.05 0.19 -11.61
N LEU A 176 2.31 -0.16 -10.35
CA LEU A 176 3.68 -0.38 -9.85
C LEU A 176 4.36 -1.55 -10.57
N GLU A 177 3.61 -2.63 -10.85
CA GLU A 177 4.12 -3.77 -11.63
C GLU A 177 4.40 -3.41 -13.09
N LEU A 178 3.59 -2.54 -13.69
CA LEU A 178 3.83 -2.04 -15.04
C LEU A 178 5.09 -1.17 -15.10
N ILE A 179 5.35 -0.33 -14.09
CA ILE A 179 6.61 0.41 -13.97
C ILE A 179 7.79 -0.54 -13.82
N LYS A 180 7.66 -1.55 -12.94
CA LYS A 180 8.71 -2.55 -12.72
C LYS A 180 9.02 -3.30 -14.01
N LYS A 181 8.00 -3.77 -14.74
CA LYS A 181 8.13 -4.40 -16.06
C LYS A 181 8.76 -3.45 -17.08
N ARG A 182 8.44 -2.16 -17.09
CA ARG A 182 9.10 -1.18 -17.99
C ARG A 182 10.58 -1.01 -17.68
N LYS A 183 10.98 -1.06 -16.40
CA LYS A 183 12.39 -1.05 -15.98
C LYS A 183 13.11 -2.36 -16.32
N GLU A 184 12.42 -3.49 -16.20
CA GLU A 184 12.93 -4.83 -16.53
C GLU A 184 12.97 -5.11 -18.04
N ARG A 185 12.12 -4.44 -18.84
CA ARG A 185 11.99 -4.58 -20.32
C ARG A 185 13.19 -4.07 -21.13
N VAL A 186 14.28 -3.65 -20.49
CA VAL A 186 15.57 -3.54 -21.17
C VAL A 186 16.23 -4.92 -21.10
N GLU A 187 15.77 -5.86 -21.94
CA GLU A 187 16.07 -7.30 -21.80
C GLU A 187 17.46 -7.69 -22.30
N ARG A 188 18.07 -6.93 -23.21
CA ARG A 188 19.48 -7.07 -23.59
C ARG A 188 20.10 -5.71 -23.82
N MET A 189 21.15 -5.44 -23.06
CA MET A 189 21.99 -4.25 -23.21
C MET A 189 23.39 -4.73 -23.56
N GLU A 190 23.78 -4.52 -24.80
CA GLU A 190 25.14 -4.79 -25.27
C GLU A 190 25.86 -3.46 -25.44
N ILE A 191 27.08 -3.38 -24.94
CA ILE A 191 27.94 -2.21 -25.09
C ILE A 191 29.01 -2.57 -26.11
N ASP A 192 28.98 -1.89 -27.25
CA ASP A 192 30.05 -1.96 -28.21
C ASP A 192 31.02 -0.81 -27.94
N TYR A 193 32.05 -1.10 -27.14
CA TYR A 193 33.11 -0.14 -26.82
C TYR A 193 33.92 0.30 -28.04
N ASN A 194 33.93 -0.47 -29.12
CA ASN A 194 34.67 -0.11 -30.33
C ASN A 194 33.94 0.98 -31.10
N SER A 195 32.62 0.82 -31.28
CA SER A 195 31.79 1.81 -31.98
C SER A 195 31.31 2.95 -31.07
N GLY A 196 31.36 2.79 -29.75
CA GLY A 196 30.94 3.79 -28.78
C GLY A 196 29.41 3.87 -28.63
N TYR A 197 28.70 2.76 -28.83
CA TYR A 197 27.25 2.69 -28.72
C TYR A 197 26.79 1.64 -27.71
N VAL A 198 25.64 1.93 -27.11
CA VAL A 198 24.84 1.00 -26.32
C VAL A 198 23.66 0.56 -27.16
N ILE A 199 23.56 -0.76 -27.38
CA ILE A 199 22.47 -1.39 -28.09
C ILE A 199 21.52 -1.94 -27.03
N SER A 200 20.33 -1.36 -26.94
CA SER A 200 19.26 -1.86 -26.09
C SER A 200 18.17 -2.48 -26.96
N MET A 201 17.77 -3.71 -26.66
CA MET A 201 16.63 -4.37 -27.28
C MET A 201 15.47 -4.40 -26.27
N ASP A 202 14.31 -3.87 -26.69
CA ASP A 202 13.09 -4.00 -25.90
C ASP A 202 12.44 -5.39 -26.09
N SER A 203 11.49 -5.72 -25.21
CA SER A 203 10.75 -6.99 -25.23
C SER A 203 9.88 -7.22 -26.49
N GLU A 204 9.75 -6.22 -27.35
CA GLU A 204 9.05 -6.32 -28.65
C GLU A 204 10.04 -6.50 -29.82
N GLY A 205 11.33 -6.70 -29.50
CA GLY A 205 12.40 -6.88 -30.48
C GLY A 205 12.87 -5.57 -31.13
N ARG A 206 12.44 -4.40 -30.63
CA ARG A 206 12.87 -3.12 -31.17
C ARG A 206 14.26 -2.78 -30.64
N ILE A 207 15.19 -2.62 -31.58
CA ILE A 207 16.55 -2.20 -31.30
C ILE A 207 16.60 -0.68 -31.22
N LYS A 208 17.17 -0.17 -30.14
CA LYS A 208 17.58 1.23 -30.01
C LYS A 208 19.08 1.28 -29.78
N THR A 209 19.73 2.20 -30.47
CA THR A 209 21.13 2.54 -30.28
C THR A 209 21.23 3.90 -29.61
N LEU A 210 22.11 4.01 -28.62
CA LEU A 210 22.39 5.24 -27.88
C LEU A 210 23.91 5.43 -27.85
N PRO A 211 24.45 6.66 -28.04
CA PRO A 211 25.86 6.92 -27.79
C PRO A 211 26.23 6.54 -26.35
N LEU A 212 27.38 5.90 -26.16
CA LEU A 212 27.82 5.40 -24.86
C LEU A 212 27.97 6.54 -23.84
N ILE A 213 28.49 7.69 -24.27
CA ILE A 213 28.64 8.86 -23.39
C ILE A 213 27.30 9.38 -22.92
N ASP A 214 26.34 9.57 -23.83
CA ASP A 214 24.98 10.01 -23.47
C ASP A 214 24.33 9.03 -22.50
N PHE A 215 24.53 7.72 -22.72
CA PHE A 215 24.03 6.68 -21.83
C PHE A 215 24.66 6.77 -20.44
N LEU A 216 25.99 6.93 -20.36
CA LEU A 216 26.70 7.07 -19.08
C LEU A 216 26.28 8.35 -18.34
N ILE A 217 26.14 9.48 -19.04
CA ILE A 217 25.62 10.72 -18.45
C ILE A 217 24.22 10.50 -17.88
N GLY A 218 23.33 9.82 -18.63
CA GLY A 218 21.99 9.50 -18.15
C GLY A 218 22.00 8.64 -16.88
N LEU A 219 22.92 7.68 -16.77
CA LEU A 219 23.11 6.88 -15.56
C LEU A 219 23.65 7.71 -14.39
N ILE A 220 24.57 8.64 -14.65
CA ILE A 220 25.14 9.55 -13.65
C ILE A 220 24.06 10.50 -13.11
N GLU A 221 23.25 11.09 -13.99
CA GLU A 221 22.12 11.96 -13.59
C GLU A 221 21.03 11.21 -12.81
N SER A 222 20.93 9.89 -13.02
CA SER A 222 20.04 8.97 -12.31
C SER A 222 20.67 8.38 -11.03
N GLU A 223 21.87 8.83 -10.65
CA GLU A 223 22.61 8.40 -9.46
C GLU A 223 22.97 6.90 -9.44
N GLU A 224 22.99 6.22 -10.60
CA GLU A 224 23.39 4.81 -10.75
C GLU A 224 24.93 4.62 -10.80
N THR A 225 25.65 5.20 -9.83
CA THR A 225 27.12 5.31 -9.86
C THR A 225 27.83 3.96 -9.98
N GLU A 226 27.40 2.93 -9.24
CA GLU A 226 28.00 1.58 -9.30
C GLU A 226 27.93 0.96 -10.69
N ARG A 227 26.81 1.19 -11.39
CA ARG A 227 26.62 0.66 -12.75
C ARG A 227 27.56 1.35 -13.73
N VAL A 228 27.73 2.66 -13.60
CA VAL A 228 28.68 3.46 -14.40
C VAL A 228 30.10 2.94 -14.20
N LEU A 229 30.51 2.74 -12.93
CA LEU A 229 31.84 2.21 -12.59
C LEU A 229 32.08 0.83 -13.22
N ASN A 230 31.09 -0.06 -13.15
CA ASN A 230 31.20 -1.40 -13.73
C ASN A 230 31.35 -1.37 -15.26
N ILE A 231 30.61 -0.48 -15.94
CA ILE A 231 30.73 -0.32 -17.40
C ILE A 231 32.14 0.15 -17.78
N ILE A 232 32.63 1.20 -17.10
CA ILE A 232 33.96 1.77 -17.39
C ILE A 232 35.08 0.75 -17.06
N LYS A 233 34.98 0.03 -15.95
CA LYS A 233 35.94 -1.03 -15.58
C LYS A 233 35.96 -2.20 -16.58
N SER A 234 34.85 -2.47 -17.24
CA SER A 234 34.74 -3.54 -18.23
C SER A 234 35.24 -3.13 -19.62
N ALA A 235 35.52 -1.83 -19.84
CA ALA A 235 36.02 -1.33 -21.11
C ALA A 235 37.49 -1.73 -21.34
N PRO A 236 37.90 -2.02 -22.59
CA PRO A 236 39.31 -2.20 -22.95
C PRO A 236 40.14 -0.97 -22.58
N GLY A 237 41.41 -1.14 -22.20
CA GLY A 237 42.25 -0.06 -21.65
C GLY A 237 42.24 1.24 -22.46
N GLU A 238 42.49 1.18 -23.78
CA GLU A 238 42.45 2.37 -24.65
C GLU A 238 41.06 3.01 -24.72
N LYS A 239 39.99 2.21 -24.72
CA LYS A 239 38.60 2.69 -24.76
C LYS A 239 38.13 3.26 -23.44
N ARG A 240 38.59 2.69 -22.33
CA ARG A 240 38.34 3.21 -21.00
C ARG A 240 38.90 4.62 -20.86
N ASP A 241 40.14 4.83 -21.30
CA ASP A 241 40.79 6.13 -21.21
C ASP A 241 40.10 7.17 -22.13
N GLU A 242 39.62 6.74 -23.31
CA GLU A 242 38.80 7.55 -24.21
C GLU A 242 37.46 7.97 -23.56
N ILE A 243 36.76 7.03 -22.91
CA ILE A 243 35.50 7.29 -22.19
C ILE A 243 35.72 8.28 -21.04
N ILE A 244 36.78 8.10 -20.25
CA ILE A 244 37.11 9.00 -19.14
C ILE A 244 37.35 10.42 -19.66
N LYS A 245 38.13 10.55 -20.75
CA LYS A 245 38.40 11.85 -21.36
C LYS A 245 37.10 12.53 -21.85
N GLN A 246 36.21 11.78 -22.49
CA GLN A 246 34.93 12.32 -22.95
C GLN A 246 34.02 12.75 -21.77
N LEU A 247 34.03 12.00 -20.66
CA LEU A 247 33.31 12.41 -19.45
C LEU A 247 33.91 13.65 -18.78
N GLU A 248 35.24 13.82 -18.84
CA GLU A 248 35.92 15.05 -18.39
C GLU A 248 35.54 16.25 -19.26
N GLU A 249 35.48 16.07 -20.59
CA GLU A 249 35.02 17.10 -21.53
C GLU A 249 33.56 17.53 -21.21
N GLU A 250 32.67 16.56 -20.98
CA GLU A 250 31.28 16.81 -20.60
C GLU A 250 31.13 17.48 -19.23
N MET A 251 32.02 17.17 -18.28
CA MET A 251 32.08 17.87 -16.99
C MET A 251 32.43 19.35 -17.17
N GLU A 252 33.41 19.68 -18.00
CA GLU A 252 33.77 21.08 -18.30
C GLU A 252 32.66 21.81 -19.08
N ILE A 253 31.97 21.12 -19.99
CA ILE A 253 30.78 21.66 -20.67
C ILE A 253 29.68 21.97 -19.65
N ALA A 254 29.37 21.04 -18.75
CA ALA A 254 28.37 21.24 -17.69
C ALA A 254 28.72 22.42 -16.80
N ARG A 255 30.00 22.60 -16.46
CA ARG A 255 30.52 23.75 -15.72
C ARG A 255 30.31 25.06 -16.48
N ALA A 256 30.69 25.10 -17.76
CA ALA A 256 30.56 26.28 -18.61
C ALA A 256 29.10 26.70 -18.84
N LEU A 257 28.19 25.72 -18.90
CA LEU A 257 26.74 25.94 -19.05
C LEU A 257 26.01 26.21 -17.72
N GLY A 258 26.71 26.25 -16.59
CA GLY A 258 26.11 26.48 -15.27
C GLY A 258 25.20 25.33 -14.78
N LYS A 259 25.36 24.12 -15.31
CA LYS A 259 24.62 22.92 -14.87
C LYS A 259 25.24 22.35 -13.59
N GLU A 260 25.07 23.03 -12.45
CA GLU A 260 25.75 22.68 -11.20
C GLU A 260 25.49 21.25 -10.71
N LYS A 261 24.26 20.73 -10.85
CA LYS A 261 23.92 19.37 -10.42
C LYS A 261 24.72 18.33 -11.21
N THR A 262 24.66 18.41 -12.54
CA THR A 262 25.36 17.49 -13.44
C THR A 262 26.87 17.58 -13.26
N PHE A 263 27.42 18.79 -13.08
CA PHE A 263 28.84 19.00 -12.79
C PHE A 263 29.30 18.28 -11.51
N LYS A 264 28.56 18.42 -10.40
CA LYS A 264 28.87 17.74 -9.14
C LYS A 264 28.85 16.22 -9.28
N LEU A 265 27.81 15.68 -9.92
CA LEU A 265 27.67 14.23 -10.13
C LEU A 265 28.78 13.66 -11.01
N LEU A 266 29.18 14.37 -12.08
CA LEU A 266 30.31 13.98 -12.92
C LEU A 266 31.63 14.01 -12.15
N MET A 267 31.87 15.07 -11.37
CA MET A 267 33.08 15.19 -10.56
C MET A 267 33.21 14.05 -9.54
N GLU A 268 32.15 13.75 -8.80
CA GLU A 268 32.13 12.66 -7.81
C GLU A 268 32.31 11.29 -8.46
N THR A 269 31.75 11.09 -9.66
CA THR A 269 31.90 9.83 -10.38
C THR A 269 33.33 9.67 -10.91
N LEU A 270 33.90 10.73 -11.49
CA LEU A 270 35.28 10.73 -12.00
C LEU A 270 36.33 10.56 -10.90
N SER A 271 36.10 11.10 -9.70
CA SER A 271 37.02 10.87 -8.57
C SER A 271 37.07 9.40 -8.16
N LYS A 272 35.91 8.73 -8.12
CA LYS A 272 35.80 7.29 -7.80
C LYS A 272 36.38 6.37 -8.86
N ILE A 273 36.51 6.84 -10.11
CA ILE A 273 37.14 6.07 -11.20
C ILE A 273 38.67 6.08 -11.07
N LYS A 274 39.23 7.15 -10.49
CA LYS A 274 40.68 7.37 -10.35
C LYS A 274 41.28 6.78 -9.08
N GLU A 275 40.45 6.29 -8.15
CA GLU A 275 40.84 5.48 -6.98
C GLU A 275 41.04 4.00 -7.34
#